data_AF-A0A0K0CT52-F1
#
_entry.id   AF-A0A0K0CT52-F1
#
_cell.length_a   1.000
_cell.length_b   1.000
_cell.length_c   1.000
_cell.angle_alpha   90.00
_cell.angle_beta   90.00
_cell.angle_gamma   90.00
#
_symmetry.space_group_name_H-M   'P 1'
#
loop_
_entity.id
_entity.type
_entity.pdbx_description
1 polymer ?
#
loop_
_entity_poly.entity_id
_entity_poly.type
_entity_poly.pdbx_seq_one_letter_code
_entity_poly.pdbx_strand_id
1 'polypeptide(L)'
;MRVLLLAYFVAIAGATLLDSEESSDEQSTSEHSFDEKLQEAYQLLKGDPNAYDTMELRRKVHSMKDKIIDKYMASEQPSDEKYAESVRGQTGVSAAETNMNNELGFSLFQGDIMLTKQQANEILEDIVDSDGDRKKRQAFRDENYPRTLWSNGVNYAFWNASHSARRVFLKAAEIWRENTCLEFREDSSADDVVWVVHGSSCWSHLGRVGGAQILSLGDNCDFVRSTTCFLTFTLE
;
A
#
# COMPACT_ATOMS: atom_id res chain seq x y z
N MET A 1 -7.09 -19.67 -26.48
CA MET A 1 -5.89 -19.16 -25.79
C MET A 1 -6.39 -18.19 -24.71
N ARG A 2 -6.83 -18.56 -23.51
CA ARG A 2 -6.30 -19.45 -22.45
C ARG A 2 -4.87 -19.08 -22.03
N VAL A 3 -4.75 -18.04 -21.20
CA VAL A 3 -3.60 -17.82 -20.29
C VAL A 3 -4.18 -17.40 -18.94
N LEU A 4 -3.88 -18.24 -17.94
CA LEU A 4 -4.27 -18.20 -16.53
C LEU A 4 -3.34 -17.25 -15.78
N LEU A 5 -3.88 -16.29 -15.01
CA LEU A 5 -3.12 -15.52 -14.01
C LEU A 5 -4.07 -15.03 -12.90
N LEU A 6 -4.37 -15.90 -11.93
CA LEU A 6 -4.97 -15.54 -10.63
C LEU A 6 -4.49 -16.54 -9.57
N ALA A 7 -3.66 -16.11 -8.61
CA ALA A 7 -3.53 -16.73 -7.29
C ALA A 7 -2.67 -15.85 -6.37
N TYR A 8 -3.30 -15.17 -5.41
CA TYR A 8 -2.63 -14.62 -4.22
C TYR A 8 -3.64 -14.62 -3.06
N PHE A 9 -3.18 -15.08 -1.88
CA PHE A 9 -3.90 -15.31 -0.60
C PHE A 9 -4.75 -16.61 -0.61
N VAL A 10 -4.44 -17.67 0.16
CA VAL A 10 -4.50 -17.81 1.62
C VAL A 10 -3.63 -19.00 2.07
N ALA A 11 -2.78 -18.82 3.07
CA ALA A 11 -2.16 -19.91 3.82
C ALA A 11 -2.66 -19.82 5.26
N ILE A 12 -3.23 -20.93 5.74
CA ILE A 12 -3.28 -21.48 7.11
C ILE A 12 -4.59 -22.31 7.19
N ALA A 13 -4.47 -23.61 6.90
CA ALA A 13 -5.37 -24.64 7.40
C ALA A 13 -4.69 -25.99 7.17
N GLY A 14 -4.01 -26.53 8.19
CA GLY A 14 -3.28 -27.78 8.00
C GLY A 14 -2.48 -28.28 9.19
N ALA A 15 -3.03 -28.25 10.41
CA ALA A 15 -2.70 -29.24 11.43
C ALA A 15 -3.76 -29.26 12.53
N THR A 16 -4.01 -30.47 13.04
CA THR A 16 -4.76 -30.86 14.25
C THR A 16 -6.29 -30.68 14.26
N LEU A 17 -6.96 -31.72 13.76
CA LEU A 17 -8.20 -32.23 14.36
C LEU A 17 -7.88 -32.74 15.78
N LEU A 18 -8.43 -32.12 16.82
CA LEU A 18 -9.02 -32.72 18.04
C LEU A 18 -9.60 -31.59 18.91
N ASP A 19 -10.74 -31.90 19.52
CA ASP A 19 -11.59 -31.11 20.43
C ASP A 19 -12.45 -29.97 19.86
N SER A 20 -13.74 -30.30 19.83
CA SER A 20 -14.90 -29.42 19.77
C SER A 20 -15.10 -28.71 21.12
N GLU A 21 -14.62 -27.46 21.24
CA GLU A 21 -15.18 -26.34 22.02
C GLU A 21 -14.14 -25.20 22.16
N GLU A 22 -13.63 -24.66 21.05
CA GLU A 22 -12.80 -23.45 21.10
C GLU A 22 -12.99 -22.66 19.80
N SER A 23 -14.00 -21.77 19.78
CA SER A 23 -14.27 -20.90 18.61
C SER A 23 -14.53 -19.44 18.98
N SER A 24 -14.46 -19.08 20.27
CA SER A 24 -14.63 -17.69 20.72
C SER A 24 -13.35 -17.09 21.31
N ASP A 25 -12.53 -17.88 22.01
CA ASP A 25 -11.29 -17.39 22.63
C ASP A 25 -10.12 -17.17 21.64
N GLU A 26 -9.95 -18.03 20.63
CA GLU A 26 -8.94 -17.80 19.57
C GLU A 26 -9.26 -16.60 18.67
N GLN A 27 -10.54 -16.37 18.35
CA GLN A 27 -10.96 -15.22 17.55
C GLN A 27 -10.78 -13.91 18.33
N SER A 28 -11.20 -13.88 19.60
CA SER A 28 -11.03 -12.75 20.52
C SER A 28 -9.55 -12.37 20.75
N THR A 29 -8.68 -13.36 20.94
CA THR A 29 -7.24 -13.13 21.12
C THR A 29 -6.57 -12.64 19.83
N SER A 30 -7.00 -13.11 18.66
CA SER A 30 -6.49 -12.65 17.36
C SER A 30 -6.93 -11.22 17.02
N GLU A 31 -8.17 -10.84 17.35
CA GLU A 31 -8.70 -9.48 17.16
C GLU A 31 -7.99 -8.48 18.08
N HIS A 32 -7.81 -8.82 19.36
CA HIS A 32 -7.04 -8.00 20.30
C HIS A 32 -5.59 -7.81 19.83
N SER A 33 -4.97 -8.86 19.26
CA SER A 33 -3.62 -8.78 18.71
C SER A 33 -3.53 -7.88 17.47
N PHE A 34 -4.58 -7.82 16.65
CA PHE A 34 -4.61 -6.96 15.47
C PHE A 34 -4.75 -5.49 15.83
N ASP A 35 -5.70 -5.14 16.71
CA ASP A 35 -5.95 -3.75 17.10
C ASP A 35 -4.74 -3.14 17.83
N GLU A 36 -4.03 -3.92 18.65
CA GLU A 36 -2.79 -3.50 19.29
C GLU A 36 -1.71 -3.15 18.26
N LYS A 37 -1.43 -4.06 17.31
CA LYS A 37 -0.45 -3.83 16.24
C LYS A 37 -0.84 -2.67 15.33
N LEU A 38 -2.13 -2.53 15.03
CA LEU A 38 -2.65 -1.42 14.24
C LEU A 38 -2.37 -0.09 14.95
N GLN A 39 -2.63 -0.02 16.25
CA GLN A 39 -2.42 1.17 17.06
C GLN A 39 -0.93 1.53 17.19
N GLU A 40 -0.05 0.54 17.39
CA GLU A 40 1.40 0.72 17.43
C GLU A 40 1.93 1.27 16.09
N ALA A 41 1.50 0.68 14.98
CA ALA A 41 1.84 1.16 13.64
C ALA A 41 1.39 2.61 13.40
N TYR A 42 0.18 2.96 13.85
CA TYR A 42 -0.33 4.32 13.76
C TYR A 42 0.54 5.33 14.53
N GLN A 43 1.06 4.97 15.70
CA GLN A 43 1.91 5.87 16.49
C GLN A 43 3.18 6.30 15.74
N LEU A 44 3.67 5.46 14.83
CA LEU A 44 4.84 5.74 14.00
C LEU A 44 4.50 6.60 12.76
N LEU A 45 3.23 6.64 12.36
CA LEU A 45 2.74 7.38 11.19
C LEU A 45 1.98 8.67 11.54
N LYS A 46 1.63 8.90 12.80
CA LYS A 46 0.80 10.04 13.28
C LYS A 46 1.30 11.45 12.93
N GLY A 47 2.51 11.59 12.40
CA GLY A 47 3.03 12.85 11.89
C GLY A 47 2.39 13.25 10.54
N ASP A 48 1.83 12.29 9.81
CA ASP A 48 1.12 12.53 8.55
C ASP A 48 -0.38 12.76 8.81
N PRO A 49 -1.01 13.80 8.23
CA PRO A 49 -2.43 14.09 8.42
C PRO A 49 -3.37 12.98 7.92
N ASN A 50 -2.91 12.12 7.00
CA ASN A 50 -3.71 11.06 6.38
C ASN A 50 -3.58 9.71 7.12
N ALA A 51 -2.72 9.62 8.14
CA ALA A 51 -2.44 8.37 8.85
C ALA A 51 -3.67 7.79 9.57
N TYR A 52 -4.49 8.65 10.20
CA TYR A 52 -5.68 8.23 10.92
C TYR A 52 -6.72 7.62 9.97
N ASP A 53 -7.03 8.29 8.87
CA ASP A 53 -8.05 7.81 7.91
C ASP A 53 -7.61 6.50 7.24
N THR A 54 -6.31 6.35 6.93
CA THR A 54 -5.75 5.10 6.39
C THR A 54 -5.88 3.94 7.39
N MET A 55 -5.50 4.18 8.65
CA MET A 55 -5.63 3.20 9.73
C MET A 55 -7.11 2.82 9.98
N GLU A 56 -8.02 3.80 9.97
CA GLU A 56 -9.44 3.57 10.18
C GLU A 56 -10.06 2.74 9.05
N LEU A 57 -9.65 2.97 7.80
CA LEU A 57 -10.01 2.08 6.69
C LEU A 57 -9.54 0.65 6.97
N ARG A 58 -8.28 0.46 7.40
CA ARG A 58 -7.73 -0.86 7.71
C ARG A 58 -8.54 -1.57 8.79
N ARG A 59 -8.92 -0.86 9.85
CA ARG A 59 -9.78 -1.36 10.92
C ARG A 59 -11.15 -1.81 10.40
N LYS A 60 -11.80 -0.97 9.60
CA LYS A 60 -13.11 -1.29 9.00
C LYS A 60 -13.05 -2.48 8.07
N VAL A 61 -12.05 -2.54 7.17
CA VAL A 61 -11.85 -3.67 6.27
C VAL A 61 -11.60 -4.96 7.05
N HIS A 62 -10.82 -4.90 8.14
CA HIS A 62 -10.61 -6.04 9.04
C HIS A 62 -11.92 -6.52 9.68
N SER A 63 -12.76 -5.61 10.19
CA SER A 63 -14.06 -5.97 10.79
C SER A 63 -15.05 -6.59 9.79
N MET A 64 -14.80 -6.44 8.49
CA MET A 64 -15.62 -7.02 7.42
C MET A 64 -14.95 -8.23 6.76
N LYS A 65 -13.81 -8.70 7.28
CA LYS A 65 -13.00 -9.76 6.70
C LYS A 65 -13.82 -11.00 6.35
N ASP A 66 -14.68 -11.45 7.25
CA ASP A 66 -15.47 -12.67 7.03
C ASP A 66 -16.50 -12.49 5.91
N LYS A 67 -17.18 -11.34 5.86
CA LYS A 67 -18.12 -11.00 4.78
C LYS A 67 -17.43 -10.92 3.43
N ILE A 68 -16.19 -10.41 3.40
CA ILE A 68 -15.36 -10.36 2.19
C ILE A 68 -14.97 -11.78 1.78
N ILE A 69 -14.46 -12.59 2.71
CA ILE A 69 -14.06 -13.98 2.44
C ILE A 69 -15.25 -14.77 1.88
N ASP A 70 -16.41 -14.74 2.52
CA ASP A 70 -17.61 -15.45 2.07
C ASP A 70 -18.02 -15.06 0.65
N LYS A 71 -17.87 -13.78 0.28
CA LYS A 71 -18.15 -13.27 -1.07
C LYS A 71 -17.15 -13.77 -2.12
N TYR A 72 -15.88 -13.94 -1.77
CA TYR A 72 -14.83 -14.39 -2.69
C TYR A 72 -14.67 -15.92 -2.75
N MET A 73 -14.98 -16.65 -1.67
CA MET A 73 -14.96 -18.12 -1.62
C MET A 73 -16.10 -18.76 -2.42
N ALA A 74 -17.06 -17.98 -2.91
CA ALA A 74 -18.09 -18.42 -3.86
C ALA A 74 -17.58 -18.60 -5.31
N SER A 75 -16.29 -18.33 -5.59
CA SER A 75 -15.66 -18.53 -6.91
C SER A 75 -14.29 -19.22 -6.77
N GLU A 76 -14.23 -20.55 -6.86
CA GLU A 76 -12.98 -21.32 -6.74
C GLU A 76 -12.16 -21.42 -8.04
N GLN A 77 -10.82 -21.25 -7.92
CA GLN A 77 -9.78 -21.93 -8.71
C GLN A 77 -8.62 -22.33 -7.76
N PRO A 78 -7.92 -23.47 -7.98
CA PRO A 78 -6.84 -23.95 -7.08
C PRO A 78 -5.53 -23.16 -7.26
N SER A 79 -4.78 -22.94 -6.17
CA SER A 79 -3.45 -22.31 -6.19
C SER A 79 -2.31 -23.34 -6.23
N ASP A 80 -1.37 -23.19 -7.18
CA ASP A 80 -0.14 -24.00 -7.27
C ASP A 80 0.96 -23.43 -6.35
N GLU A 81 1.12 -24.03 -5.17
CA GLU A 81 2.10 -23.72 -4.11
C GLU A 81 3.57 -23.66 -4.57
N LYS A 82 3.88 -24.35 -5.68
CA LYS A 82 5.25 -24.57 -6.16
C LYS A 82 5.88 -23.37 -6.88
N TYR A 83 5.07 -22.38 -7.32
CA TYR A 83 5.58 -21.21 -8.05
C TYR A 83 6.12 -20.12 -7.10
N ALA A 84 5.48 -19.93 -5.93
CA ALA A 84 5.83 -18.89 -4.96
C ALA A 84 7.22 -19.08 -4.32
N GLU A 85 7.63 -20.33 -4.07
CA GLU A 85 8.95 -20.68 -3.53
C GLU A 85 10.09 -20.30 -4.49
N SER A 86 9.88 -20.44 -5.81
CA SER A 86 10.94 -20.22 -6.82
C SER A 86 11.27 -18.74 -7.05
N VAL A 87 10.32 -17.83 -6.75
CA VAL A 87 10.47 -16.37 -6.94
C VAL A 87 11.17 -15.72 -5.73
N ARG A 88 10.98 -16.26 -4.52
CA ARG A 88 11.64 -15.78 -3.27
C ARG A 88 13.16 -15.86 -3.32
N GLY A 89 13.73 -16.83 -4.02
CA GLY A 89 15.17 -17.06 -4.07
C GLY A 89 15.96 -16.09 -4.98
N GLN A 90 15.29 -15.32 -5.82
CA GLN A 90 15.95 -14.43 -6.81
C GLN A 90 15.54 -12.96 -6.71
N THR A 91 14.50 -12.62 -5.95
CA THR A 91 14.01 -11.24 -5.82
C THR A 91 14.12 -10.79 -4.37
N GLY A 92 14.75 -9.63 -4.15
CA GLY A 92 14.76 -8.99 -2.84
C GLY A 92 13.33 -8.78 -2.32
N VAL A 93 13.22 -8.72 -0.99
CA VAL A 93 12.00 -8.47 -0.22
C VAL A 93 11.19 -7.32 -0.82
N SER A 94 9.87 -7.47 -0.96
CA SER A 94 9.01 -6.39 -1.49
C SER A 94 8.85 -5.26 -0.46
N ALA A 95 8.56 -4.03 -0.89
CA ALA A 95 8.31 -2.91 0.01
C ALA A 95 7.20 -3.22 1.04
N ALA A 96 6.08 -3.78 0.60
CA ALA A 96 4.99 -4.20 1.47
C ALA A 96 5.44 -5.25 2.48
N GLU A 97 6.26 -6.21 2.07
CA GLU A 97 6.84 -7.23 2.96
C GLU A 97 7.85 -6.62 3.96
N THR A 98 8.68 -5.67 3.53
CA THR A 98 9.55 -4.88 4.41
C THR A 98 8.73 -4.13 5.47
N ASN A 99 7.62 -3.52 5.07
CA ASN A 99 6.75 -2.79 6.00
C ASN A 99 5.99 -3.72 6.95
N MET A 100 5.55 -4.88 6.47
CA MET A 100 4.92 -5.90 7.33
C MET A 100 5.90 -6.45 8.36
N ASN A 101 7.17 -6.64 7.97
CA ASN A 101 8.23 -7.09 8.88
C ASN A 101 8.58 -6.06 9.95
N ASN A 102 8.38 -4.77 9.67
CA ASN A 102 8.54 -3.68 10.63
C ASN A 102 7.21 -3.29 11.32
N GLU A 103 6.17 -4.12 11.20
CA GLU A 103 4.82 -3.94 11.78
C GLU A 103 4.09 -2.66 11.34
N LEU A 104 4.67 -1.86 10.45
CA LEU A 104 4.11 -0.62 9.91
C LEU A 104 3.09 -0.87 8.80
N GLY A 105 3.19 -2.01 8.11
CA GLY A 105 2.22 -2.44 7.09
C GLY A 105 0.80 -2.67 7.63
N PHE A 106 0.58 -2.70 8.95
CA PHE A 106 -0.74 -2.85 9.55
C PHE A 106 -1.63 -1.61 9.33
N SER A 107 -1.07 -0.41 9.45
CA SER A 107 -1.79 0.86 9.32
C SER A 107 -1.84 1.42 7.89
N LEU A 108 -0.98 0.95 6.98
CA LEU A 108 -0.96 1.40 5.59
C LEU A 108 -1.92 0.57 4.72
N PHE A 109 -2.54 1.21 3.72
CA PHE A 109 -3.31 0.48 2.71
C PHE A 109 -2.37 -0.34 1.85
N GLN A 110 -2.73 -1.62 1.60
CA GLN A 110 -1.90 -2.62 0.92
C GLN A 110 -0.46 -2.79 1.47
N GLY A 111 -0.17 -2.22 2.64
CA GLY A 111 1.11 -2.30 3.31
C GLY A 111 2.07 -1.15 3.00
N ASP A 112 1.83 -0.32 1.99
CA ASP A 112 2.76 0.73 1.54
C ASP A 112 2.10 2.01 0.99
N ILE A 113 0.78 2.14 1.11
CA ILE A 113 0.02 3.29 0.61
C ILE A 113 -0.61 4.08 1.76
N MET A 114 -0.39 5.40 1.75
CA MET A 114 -1.09 6.38 2.57
C MET A 114 -2.28 6.96 1.78
N LEU A 115 -3.48 6.91 2.34
CA LEU A 115 -4.71 7.35 1.68
C LEU A 115 -5.27 8.60 2.33
N THR A 116 -5.73 9.54 1.50
CA THR A 116 -6.61 10.61 2.00
C THR A 116 -7.95 10.04 2.46
N LYS A 117 -8.65 10.77 3.32
CA LYS A 117 -10.01 10.42 3.77
C LYS A 117 -10.96 10.11 2.62
N GLN A 118 -10.91 10.90 1.55
CA GLN A 118 -11.77 10.70 0.40
C GLN A 118 -11.46 9.38 -0.30
N GLN A 119 -10.18 9.12 -0.60
CA GLN A 119 -9.74 7.86 -1.21
C GLN A 119 -10.13 6.65 -0.35
N ALA A 120 -9.97 6.76 0.97
CA ALA A 120 -10.36 5.71 1.90
C ALA A 120 -11.88 5.42 1.88
N ASN A 121 -12.72 6.46 1.82
CA ASN A 121 -14.16 6.31 1.72
C ASN A 121 -14.58 5.68 0.40
N GLU A 122 -14.02 6.13 -0.73
CA GLU A 122 -14.30 5.57 -2.06
C GLU A 122 -13.95 4.07 -2.11
N ILE A 123 -12.79 3.69 -1.56
CA ILE A 123 -12.39 2.27 -1.45
C ILE A 123 -13.37 1.48 -0.57
N LEU A 124 -13.83 2.08 0.54
CA LEU A 124 -14.77 1.43 1.45
C LEU A 124 -16.13 1.21 0.78
N GLU A 125 -16.64 2.22 0.07
CA GLU A 125 -17.89 2.16 -0.70
C GLU A 125 -17.79 1.08 -1.78
N ASP A 126 -16.68 1.03 -2.54
CA ASP A 126 -16.44 -0.02 -3.53
C ASP A 126 -16.42 -1.44 -2.94
N ILE A 127 -15.97 -1.59 -1.69
CA ILE A 127 -15.99 -2.88 -0.98
C ILE A 127 -17.42 -3.26 -0.60
N VAL A 128 -18.19 -2.30 -0.09
CA VAL A 128 -19.57 -2.51 0.41
C VAL A 128 -20.58 -2.70 -0.73
N ASP A 129 -20.52 -1.85 -1.76
CA ASP A 129 -21.48 -1.80 -2.89
C ASP A 129 -21.22 -2.85 -3.97
N SER A 130 -20.37 -3.84 -3.68
CA SER A 130 -19.92 -4.87 -4.62
C SER A 130 -21.02 -5.87 -5.07
N ASP A 131 -22.31 -5.58 -4.85
CA ASP A 131 -23.47 -6.35 -5.36
C ASP A 131 -23.77 -6.09 -6.85
N GLY A 132 -23.04 -5.18 -7.50
CA GLY A 132 -23.10 -4.92 -8.94
C GLY A 132 -21.83 -5.35 -9.72
N ASP A 133 -21.92 -5.33 -11.06
CA ASP A 133 -20.83 -5.62 -11.99
C ASP A 133 -19.53 -4.91 -11.58
N ARG A 134 -18.53 -5.70 -11.16
CA ARG A 134 -17.20 -5.24 -10.76
C ARG A 134 -16.64 -4.26 -11.80
N LYS A 135 -16.58 -2.97 -11.46
CA LYS A 135 -15.89 -1.96 -12.30
C LYS A 135 -14.45 -2.44 -12.50
N LYS A 136 -14.04 -2.56 -13.77
CA LYS A 136 -12.69 -3.05 -14.12
C LYS A 136 -11.63 -2.13 -13.52
N ARG A 137 -10.71 -2.70 -12.76
CA ARG A 137 -9.54 -2.02 -12.20
C ARG A 137 -8.50 -1.77 -13.30
N GLN A 138 -8.29 -0.52 -13.68
CA GLN A 138 -7.05 0.02 -14.26
C GLN A 138 -6.96 1.50 -13.85
N ALA A 139 -5.82 1.90 -13.28
CA ALA A 139 -5.53 3.20 -12.63
C ALA A 139 -6.61 3.65 -11.61
N PHE A 140 -6.21 3.92 -10.36
CA PHE A 140 -7.14 4.49 -9.40
C PHE A 140 -7.60 5.87 -9.92
N ARG A 141 -8.91 6.08 -10.07
CA ARG A 141 -9.50 7.35 -10.51
C ARG A 141 -10.50 7.76 -9.46
N ASP A 142 -10.08 8.66 -8.58
CA ASP A 142 -10.97 9.25 -7.60
C ASP A 142 -12.02 10.15 -8.26
N GLU A 143 -13.01 10.57 -7.47
CA GLU A 143 -14.05 11.49 -7.93
C GLU A 143 -13.50 12.88 -8.33
N ASN A 144 -12.30 13.23 -7.88
CA ASN A 144 -11.65 14.49 -8.20
C ASN A 144 -10.83 14.47 -9.48
N TYR A 145 -10.65 13.31 -10.10
CA TYR A 145 -9.90 13.14 -11.34
C TYR A 145 -10.40 14.12 -12.42
N PRO A 146 -9.52 14.84 -13.14
CA PRO A 146 -8.05 14.72 -13.15
C PRO A 146 -7.32 15.68 -12.19
N ARG A 147 -8.01 16.29 -11.21
CA ARG A 147 -7.39 17.31 -10.33
C ARG A 147 -6.33 16.73 -9.40
N THR A 148 -6.36 15.43 -9.12
CA THR A 148 -5.36 14.71 -8.33
C THR A 148 -4.16 14.24 -9.16
N LEU A 149 -4.07 14.64 -10.43
CA LEU A 149 -2.87 14.42 -11.25
C LEU A 149 -1.83 15.53 -11.05
N TRP A 150 -0.56 15.16 -11.28
CA TRP A 150 0.56 16.10 -11.40
C TRP A 150 0.61 16.74 -12.79
N SER A 151 -0.30 17.68 -13.06
CA SER A 151 -0.48 18.27 -14.39
C SER A 151 0.68 19.11 -14.92
N ASN A 152 1.52 19.65 -14.02
CA ASN A 152 2.63 20.56 -14.38
C ASN A 152 4.01 19.99 -14.03
N GLY A 153 4.10 18.66 -13.94
CA GLY A 153 5.26 17.96 -13.39
C GLY A 153 5.22 17.88 -11.87
N VAL A 154 6.21 17.20 -11.30
CA VAL A 154 6.34 16.93 -9.87
C VAL A 154 7.43 17.81 -9.29
N ASN A 155 7.08 18.63 -8.31
CA ASN A 155 8.07 19.30 -7.48
C ASN A 155 8.47 18.36 -6.34
N TYR A 156 9.75 18.23 -6.07
CA TYR A 156 10.26 17.42 -4.97
C TYR A 156 11.32 18.17 -4.17
N ALA A 157 11.53 17.75 -2.94
CA ALA A 157 12.62 18.22 -2.10
C ALA A 157 13.09 17.12 -1.14
N PHE A 158 14.34 17.18 -0.72
CA PHE A 158 14.90 16.26 0.27
C PHE A 158 14.97 16.93 1.64
N TRP A 159 14.39 16.31 2.66
CA TRP A 159 14.54 16.80 4.03
C TRP A 159 15.65 16.07 4.78
N ASN A 160 15.39 14.87 5.27
CA ASN A 160 16.36 14.03 5.99
C ASN A 160 16.72 12.76 5.20
N ALA A 161 16.48 12.72 3.88
CA ALA A 161 16.77 11.55 3.04
C ALA A 161 18.25 11.15 3.08
N SER A 162 18.51 9.85 3.22
CA SER A 162 19.85 9.28 3.17
C SER A 162 20.50 9.49 1.80
N HIS A 163 21.84 9.37 1.73
CA HIS A 163 22.56 9.44 0.46
C HIS A 163 22.07 8.39 -0.55
N SER A 164 21.73 7.19 -0.08
CA SER A 164 21.21 6.13 -0.93
C SER A 164 19.81 6.44 -1.44
N ALA A 165 18.90 6.90 -0.57
CA ALA A 165 17.53 7.32 -0.92
C ALA A 165 17.53 8.44 -1.97
N ARG A 166 18.34 9.49 -1.76
CA ARG A 166 18.52 10.59 -2.75
C ARG A 166 18.93 10.05 -4.11
N ARG A 167 19.97 9.21 -4.15
CA ARG A 167 20.50 8.63 -5.38
C ARG A 167 19.46 7.77 -6.11
N VAL A 168 18.69 6.94 -5.40
CA VAL A 168 17.69 6.08 -6.07
C VAL A 168 16.45 6.84 -6.48
N PHE A 169 16.03 7.85 -5.72
CA PHE A 169 14.95 8.75 -6.11
C PHE A 169 15.29 9.46 -7.42
N LEU A 170 16.47 10.07 -7.52
CA LEU A 170 16.89 10.75 -8.75
C LEU A 170 16.94 9.80 -9.95
N LYS A 171 17.39 8.55 -9.75
CA LYS A 171 17.36 7.53 -10.82
C LYS A 171 15.95 7.13 -11.22
N ALA A 172 15.05 6.98 -10.25
CA ALA A 172 13.66 6.62 -10.52
C ALA A 172 12.93 7.76 -11.24
N ALA A 173 13.16 9.01 -10.82
CA ALA A 173 12.64 10.21 -11.49
C ALA A 173 13.17 10.32 -12.92
N GLU A 174 14.46 9.99 -13.16
CA GLU A 174 15.02 9.93 -14.52
C GLU A 174 14.30 8.91 -15.40
N ILE A 175 14.08 7.69 -14.90
CA ILE A 175 13.36 6.64 -15.63
C ILE A 175 11.96 7.14 -16.04
N TRP A 176 11.25 7.81 -15.13
CA TRP A 176 9.94 8.39 -15.44
C TRP A 176 10.05 9.50 -16.50
N ARG A 177 11.03 10.38 -16.39
CA ARG A 177 11.27 11.46 -17.37
C ARG A 177 11.64 10.94 -18.76
N GLU A 178 12.39 9.84 -18.85
CA GLU A 178 12.77 9.23 -20.13
C GLU A 178 11.60 8.51 -20.83
N ASN A 179 10.62 8.02 -20.06
CA ASN A 179 9.54 7.18 -20.57
C ASN A 179 8.17 7.87 -20.60
N THR A 180 8.06 9.09 -20.08
CA THR A 180 6.82 9.88 -20.04
C THR A 180 7.09 11.35 -20.32
N CYS A 181 6.03 12.16 -20.42
CA CYS A 181 6.17 13.63 -20.52
C CYS A 181 6.26 14.32 -19.15
N LEU A 182 6.41 13.57 -18.05
CA LEU A 182 6.51 14.15 -16.71
C LEU A 182 7.87 14.79 -16.48
N GLU A 183 7.85 16.00 -15.94
CA GLU A 183 9.05 16.68 -15.47
C GLU A 183 9.15 16.59 -13.95
N PHE A 184 10.38 16.42 -13.45
CA PHE A 184 10.69 16.45 -12.02
C PHE A 184 11.58 17.65 -11.73
N ARG A 185 11.15 18.51 -10.80
CA ARG A 185 11.87 19.74 -10.43
C ARG A 185 12.17 19.71 -8.93
N GLU A 186 13.41 19.97 -8.57
CA GLU A 186 13.76 20.16 -7.16
C GLU A 186 13.35 21.57 -6.74
N ASP A 187 12.24 21.70 -6.01
CA ASP A 187 11.70 22.98 -5.54
C ASP A 187 10.97 22.79 -4.21
N SER A 188 11.61 23.22 -3.14
CA SER A 188 11.06 23.18 -1.77
C SER A 188 10.06 24.31 -1.47
N SER A 189 9.92 25.29 -2.37
CA SER A 189 9.04 26.45 -2.22
C SER A 189 7.72 26.33 -2.99
N ALA A 190 7.57 25.27 -3.77
CA ALA A 190 6.33 24.99 -4.49
C ALA A 190 5.16 24.70 -3.53
N ASP A 191 3.96 25.12 -3.92
CA ASP A 191 2.73 24.87 -3.15
C ASP A 191 2.48 23.36 -2.98
N ASP A 192 2.61 22.61 -4.08
CA ASP A 192 2.52 21.14 -4.10
C ASP A 192 3.93 20.55 -4.23
N VAL A 193 4.39 19.82 -3.21
CA VAL A 193 5.75 19.29 -3.15
C VAL A 193 5.81 17.90 -2.52
N VAL A 194 6.58 17.00 -3.15
CA VAL A 194 6.93 15.68 -2.60
C VAL A 194 8.19 15.79 -1.75
N TRP A 195 8.04 15.68 -0.43
CA TRP A 195 9.16 15.60 0.50
C TRP A 195 9.66 14.16 0.60
N VAL A 196 10.86 13.92 0.06
CA VAL A 196 11.54 12.65 0.17
C VAL A 196 12.27 12.62 1.52
N VAL A 197 11.90 11.66 2.35
CA VAL A 197 12.40 11.51 3.73
C VAL A 197 12.99 10.13 3.96
N HIS A 198 13.93 10.04 4.91
CA HIS A 198 14.30 8.76 5.50
C HIS A 198 13.43 8.56 6.73
N GLY A 199 12.33 7.83 6.55
CA GLY A 199 11.40 7.46 7.61
C GLY A 199 11.67 6.04 8.12
N SER A 200 10.87 5.60 9.08
CA SER A 200 10.94 4.24 9.66
C SER A 200 10.49 3.12 8.70
N SER A 201 9.85 3.47 7.59
CA SER A 201 9.24 2.53 6.64
C SER A 201 9.13 3.16 5.25
N CYS A 202 8.57 2.42 4.30
CA CYS A 202 8.59 2.74 2.89
C CYS A 202 7.18 2.92 2.35
N TRP A 203 6.76 4.13 2.05
CA TRP A 203 5.39 4.37 1.64
C TRP A 203 5.26 5.68 0.89
N SER A 204 4.18 5.80 0.15
CA SER A 204 3.81 7.01 -0.57
C SER A 204 2.31 7.25 -0.51
N HIS A 205 1.92 8.46 -0.89
CA HIS A 205 0.53 8.77 -1.19
C HIS A 205 0.12 8.25 -2.57
N LEU A 206 -1.18 8.14 -2.81
CA LEU A 206 -1.76 7.99 -4.15
C LEU A 206 -2.02 9.37 -4.77
N GLY A 207 -1.43 9.62 -5.93
CA GLY A 207 -1.58 10.84 -6.69
C GLY A 207 -1.06 12.10 -5.98
N ARG A 208 -1.50 13.25 -6.49
CA ARG A 208 -1.30 14.58 -5.91
C ARG A 208 -2.38 14.85 -4.88
N VAL A 209 -2.01 14.88 -3.60
CA VAL A 209 -2.96 15.15 -2.50
C VAL A 209 -3.19 16.65 -2.27
N GLY A 210 -2.27 17.49 -2.75
CA GLY A 210 -2.25 18.93 -2.54
C GLY A 210 -1.40 19.32 -1.34
N GLY A 211 -0.66 20.43 -1.44
CA GLY A 211 0.29 20.84 -0.43
C GLY A 211 1.56 19.97 -0.40
N ALA A 212 2.24 19.99 0.75
CA ALA A 212 3.36 19.11 1.02
C ALA A 212 2.89 17.67 1.31
N GLN A 213 3.43 16.69 0.58
CA GLN A 213 3.19 15.26 0.83
C GLN A 213 4.49 14.49 0.96
N ILE A 214 4.49 13.44 1.77
CA ILE A 214 5.70 12.68 2.08
C ILE A 214 5.81 11.47 1.13
N LEU A 215 7.05 11.22 0.68
CA LEU A 215 7.52 9.94 0.15
C LEU A 215 8.58 9.40 1.10
N SER A 216 8.24 8.35 1.85
CA SER A 216 9.16 7.76 2.82
C SER A 216 9.99 6.66 2.15
N LEU A 217 11.32 6.82 2.13
CA LEU A 217 12.28 5.82 1.70
C LEU A 217 13.12 5.39 2.90
N GLY A 218 12.52 4.54 3.74
CA GLY A 218 13.19 3.93 4.88
C GLY A 218 14.20 2.86 4.49
N ASP A 219 14.71 2.16 5.50
CA ASP A 219 15.69 1.10 5.31
C ASP A 219 15.14 -0.04 4.45
N ASN A 220 15.99 -0.57 3.56
CA ASN A 220 15.67 -1.63 2.60
C ASN A 220 14.72 -1.24 1.45
N CYS A 221 14.45 0.05 1.26
CA CYS A 221 13.66 0.55 0.12
C CYS A 221 14.43 1.53 -0.77
N ASP A 222 15.72 1.69 -0.52
CA ASP A 222 16.66 2.50 -1.29
C ASP A 222 17.19 1.74 -2.53
N PHE A 223 16.29 1.05 -3.22
CA PHE A 223 16.51 0.39 -4.51
C PHE A 223 15.64 1.03 -5.58
N VAL A 224 16.20 1.22 -6.79
CA VAL A 224 15.51 1.88 -7.91
C VAL A 224 14.15 1.25 -8.20
N ARG A 225 14.05 -0.09 -8.19
CA ARG A 225 12.77 -0.79 -8.41
C ARG A 225 11.68 -0.36 -7.41
N SER A 226 12.03 -0.31 -6.12
CA SER A 226 11.10 0.05 -5.06
C SER A 226 10.69 1.51 -5.18
N THR A 227 11.66 2.41 -5.38
CA THR A 227 11.38 3.84 -5.53
C THR A 227 10.56 4.15 -6.79
N THR A 228 10.80 3.46 -7.91
CA THR A 228 9.96 3.58 -9.11
C THR A 228 8.52 3.15 -8.83
N CYS A 229 8.30 2.09 -8.05
CA CYS A 229 6.95 1.65 -7.65
C CYS A 229 6.21 2.73 -6.85
N PHE A 230 6.87 3.35 -5.86
CA PHE A 230 6.26 4.43 -5.09
C PHE A 230 6.02 5.70 -5.91
N LEU A 231 6.89 5.98 -6.88
CA LEU A 231 6.63 7.06 -7.84
C LEU A 231 5.41 6.75 -8.70
N THR A 232 5.18 5.49 -9.11
CA THR A 232 3.92 5.11 -9.79
C THR A 232 2.71 5.49 -8.96
N PHE A 233 2.68 5.12 -7.68
CA PHE A 233 1.58 5.49 -6.77
C PHE A 233 1.44 7.00 -6.63
N THR A 234 2.54 7.73 -6.51
CA THR A 234 2.53 9.19 -6.35
C THR A 234 2.00 9.91 -7.60
N LEU A 235 2.14 9.30 -8.78
CA LEU A 235 1.83 9.90 -10.08
C LEU A 235 0.42 9.57 -10.62
N GLU A 236 -0.17 8.46 -10.15
CA GLU A 236 -1.51 7.98 -10.52
C GLU A 236 -2.58 8.46 -9.56
#